data_AF-S9P5Z0-F1
#
_entry.id   AF-S9P5Z0-F1
#
_cell.length_a   1.000
_cell.length_b   1.000
_cell.length_c   1.000
_cell.angle_alpha   90.00
_cell.angle_beta   90.00
_cell.angle_gamma   90.00
#
_symmetry.space_group_name_H-M   'P 1'
#
loop_
_entity.id
_entity.type
_entity.pdbx_description
1 polymer ?
#
loop_
_entity_poly.entity_id
_entity_poly.type
_entity_poly.pdbx_seq_one_letter_code
_entity_poly.pdbx_strand_id
1 'polypeptide(L)'
;MKVLFVLALLLGMGAFASDLEVDECVGCHTARRDEPKSRFATGLGHWTDSQCYGCHAELNEVAVQSQKGLKDRRYFSVPVREEKLASMVTSPLAYMNAPERVEPAQGAVPRVSFERLAAFLKRPSHLSAQDGSRAPRMMAYPSLQPKALKAVAHLLGVRQPARESAPAKLTVAERRQADTLWTTRCFSCHGGPRPVAGRSGVALGLYTAEWLRDYAGGKVLSPRQARTMPVVPLSTEEARLLYRLFGEMRAEAERELDARVSRLKLEEAAVPRALPPALLGYLWGPFFRDATCVHCHATSPRAASAFTADAEGLKAYLRRKSGEEFWLRLETRALESEHGLVAARPGMPMAGVELPSELRRIIARWVLEGCKDPEGQSWCRH
;
A
#
# COMPACT_ATOMS: atom_id res chain seq x y z
N MET A 1 -10.48 19.10 69.64
CA MET A 1 -10.03 19.68 68.35
C MET A 1 -9.46 18.67 67.35
N LYS A 2 -8.97 17.47 67.73
CA LYS A 2 -8.40 16.50 66.75
C LYS A 2 -9.42 15.66 65.97
N VAL A 3 -10.64 15.48 66.49
CA VAL A 3 -11.67 14.62 65.84
C VAL A 3 -12.39 15.34 64.68
N LEU A 4 -12.54 16.67 64.76
CA LEU A 4 -13.15 17.47 63.67
C LEU A 4 -12.27 17.57 62.41
N PHE A 5 -10.94 17.48 62.56
CA PHE A 5 -10.02 17.55 61.42
C PHE A 5 -10.01 16.28 60.58
N VAL A 6 -10.24 15.12 61.20
CA VAL A 6 -10.32 13.82 60.49
C VAL A 6 -11.62 13.71 59.69
N LEU A 7 -12.72 14.29 60.20
CA LEU A 7 -14.00 14.30 59.48
C LEU A 7 -13.98 15.22 58.25
N ALA A 8 -13.28 16.36 58.32
CA ALA A 8 -13.10 17.25 57.17
C ALA A 8 -12.20 16.66 56.08
N LEU A 9 -11.20 15.84 56.47
CA LEU A 9 -10.34 15.11 55.53
C LEU A 9 -11.07 13.95 54.84
N LEU A 10 -12.01 13.28 55.52
CA LEU A 10 -12.83 12.23 54.91
C LEU A 10 -13.96 12.78 54.02
N LEU A 11 -14.44 14.00 54.29
CA LEU A 11 -15.41 14.69 53.42
C LEU A 11 -14.76 15.36 52.19
N GLY A 12 -13.44 15.62 52.22
CA GLY A 12 -12.69 16.21 51.11
C GLY A 12 -12.19 15.20 50.05
N MET A 13 -12.33 13.89 50.30
CA MET A 13 -11.97 12.82 49.35
C MET A 13 -13.17 12.23 48.60
N GLY A 14 -14.32 12.91 48.64
CA GLY A 14 -15.31 12.82 47.57
C GLY A 14 -14.72 13.48 46.32
N ALA A 15 -13.68 12.87 45.76
CA ALA A 15 -13.23 13.16 44.42
C ALA A 15 -14.49 13.11 43.55
N PHE A 16 -14.77 14.23 42.89
CA PHE A 16 -15.63 14.25 41.73
C PHE A 16 -14.99 13.31 40.70
N ALA A 17 -15.22 12.01 40.85
CA ALA A 17 -15.52 11.19 39.70
C ALA A 17 -16.82 11.78 39.16
N SER A 18 -16.70 12.90 38.44
CA SER A 18 -17.70 13.21 37.43
C SER A 18 -17.87 11.91 36.68
N ASP A 19 -19.07 11.34 36.71
CA ASP A 19 -19.50 10.32 35.78
C ASP A 19 -19.20 10.91 34.40
N LEU A 20 -18.00 10.64 33.92
CA LEU A 20 -17.59 10.94 32.57
C LEU A 20 -18.37 9.91 31.81
N GLU A 21 -19.57 10.31 31.43
CA GLU A 21 -20.53 9.52 30.71
C GLU A 21 -19.82 9.15 29.40
N VAL A 22 -19.20 7.97 29.40
CA VAL A 22 -18.30 7.53 28.34
C VAL A 22 -19.20 7.17 27.17
N ASP A 23 -19.09 7.93 26.09
CA ASP A 23 -19.78 7.57 24.86
C ASP A 23 -19.05 6.41 24.21
N GLU A 24 -19.79 5.40 23.77
CA GLU A 24 -19.21 4.35 22.94
C GLU A 24 -19.05 4.85 21.49
N CYS A 25 -18.03 4.34 20.80
CA CYS A 25 -17.97 4.37 19.35
C CYS A 25 -19.22 3.70 18.74
N VAL A 26 -19.74 4.20 17.62
CA VAL A 26 -20.96 3.71 16.97
C VAL A 26 -20.72 3.13 15.57
N GLY A 27 -19.54 3.34 14.99
CA GLY A 27 -19.22 3.08 13.58
C GLY A 27 -18.95 1.61 13.21
N CYS A 28 -18.74 0.71 14.18
CA CYS A 28 -18.37 -0.69 13.93
C CYS A 28 -19.40 -1.73 14.40
N HIS A 29 -20.47 -1.35 15.09
CA HIS A 29 -21.14 -2.28 15.99
C HIS A 29 -22.19 -3.17 15.30
N THR A 30 -22.14 -4.49 15.58
CA THR A 30 -23.31 -5.37 15.45
C THR A 30 -24.16 -5.25 16.72
N ALA A 31 -25.14 -6.15 16.95
CA ALA A 31 -25.84 -6.21 18.24
C ALA A 31 -24.90 -6.51 19.43
N ARG A 32 -23.68 -7.01 19.19
CA ARG A 32 -22.64 -7.25 20.19
C ARG A 32 -21.27 -6.73 19.74
N ARG A 33 -20.55 -6.09 20.67
CA ARG A 33 -19.37 -5.24 20.43
C ARG A 33 -18.11 -6.01 19.99
N ASP A 34 -17.95 -7.22 20.49
CA ASP A 34 -16.80 -8.10 20.30
C ASP A 34 -17.09 -9.25 19.30
N GLU A 35 -18.31 -9.27 18.77
CA GLU A 35 -18.76 -10.30 17.84
C GLU A 35 -18.60 -9.81 16.39
N PRO A 36 -17.58 -10.29 15.68
CA PRO A 36 -17.49 -10.04 14.25
C PRO A 36 -18.61 -10.79 13.53
N LYS A 37 -18.94 -10.36 12.31
CA LYS A 37 -19.96 -11.04 11.47
C LYS A 37 -19.61 -12.52 11.25
N SER A 38 -18.32 -12.83 11.18
CA SER A 38 -17.77 -14.18 11.24
C SER A 38 -16.33 -14.13 11.75
N ARG A 39 -15.78 -15.25 12.21
CA ARG A 39 -14.37 -15.34 12.65
C ARG A 39 -13.53 -16.04 11.57
N PHE A 40 -12.35 -15.50 11.31
CA PHE A 40 -11.30 -16.16 10.53
C PHE A 40 -10.68 -17.30 11.36
N ALA A 41 -10.11 -18.29 10.68
CA ALA A 41 -9.38 -19.37 11.35
C ALA A 41 -8.13 -18.88 12.11
N THR A 42 -7.63 -17.68 11.79
CA THR A 42 -6.57 -16.98 12.53
C THR A 42 -7.03 -16.34 13.84
N GLY A 43 -8.32 -16.44 14.19
CA GLY A 43 -8.92 -15.83 15.37
C GLY A 43 -9.32 -14.36 15.19
N LEU A 44 -9.02 -13.76 14.04
CA LEU A 44 -9.45 -12.39 13.70
C LEU A 44 -10.93 -12.35 13.31
N GLY A 45 -11.60 -11.23 13.53
CA GLY A 45 -12.99 -11.02 13.10
C GLY A 45 -13.11 -10.50 11.67
N HIS A 46 -14.08 -11.02 10.92
CA HIS A 46 -14.51 -10.50 9.63
C HIS A 46 -15.57 -9.39 9.83
N TRP A 47 -15.24 -8.18 9.42
CA TRP A 47 -16.10 -7.00 9.45
C TRP A 47 -16.47 -6.60 8.02
N THR A 48 -17.57 -5.88 7.81
CA THR A 48 -17.86 -5.27 6.50
C THR A 48 -16.95 -4.08 6.23
N ASP A 49 -16.75 -3.71 4.96
CA ASP A 49 -15.98 -2.51 4.60
C ASP A 49 -16.54 -1.24 5.27
N SER A 50 -17.86 -1.14 5.41
CA SER A 50 -18.53 -0.05 6.13
C SER A 50 -18.22 -0.02 7.63
N GLN A 51 -18.19 -1.18 8.29
CA GLN A 51 -17.84 -1.30 9.70
C GLN A 51 -16.36 -0.96 9.93
N CYS A 52 -15.46 -1.45 9.06
CA CYS A 52 -14.04 -1.11 9.09
C CYS A 52 -13.82 0.40 8.92
N TYR A 53 -14.51 1.02 7.95
CA TYR A 53 -14.40 2.45 7.70
C TYR A 53 -14.93 3.28 8.87
N GLY A 54 -16.12 2.95 9.38
CA GLY A 54 -16.73 3.63 10.53
C GLY A 54 -15.82 3.57 11.77
N CYS A 55 -15.30 2.38 12.09
CA CYS A 55 -14.37 2.20 13.21
C CYS A 55 -13.12 3.07 13.09
N HIS A 56 -12.47 3.03 11.92
CA HIS A 56 -11.24 3.77 11.73
C HIS A 56 -11.46 5.27 11.59
N ALA A 57 -12.65 5.73 11.17
CA ALA A 57 -13.04 7.13 11.20
C ALA A 57 -13.12 7.66 12.63
N GLU A 58 -13.83 6.94 13.50
CA GLU A 58 -13.99 7.33 14.91
C GLU A 58 -12.66 7.30 15.66
N LEU A 59 -11.82 6.28 15.43
CA LEU A 59 -10.48 6.22 16.00
C LEU A 59 -9.62 7.41 15.56
N ASN A 60 -9.68 7.80 14.28
CA ASN A 60 -8.97 8.98 13.79
C ASN A 60 -9.53 10.28 14.41
N GLU A 61 -10.84 10.39 14.55
CA GLU A 61 -11.49 11.56 15.14
C GLU A 61 -11.05 11.74 16.59
N VAL A 62 -11.15 10.69 17.41
CA VAL A 62 -10.70 10.70 18.81
C VAL A 62 -9.22 11.04 18.91
N ALA A 63 -8.38 10.50 18.02
CA ALA A 63 -6.95 10.82 17.97
C ALA A 63 -6.71 12.31 17.65
N VAL A 64 -7.42 12.88 16.67
CA VAL A 64 -7.32 14.30 16.29
C VAL A 64 -7.81 15.21 17.43
N GLN A 65 -8.91 14.86 18.09
CA GLN A 65 -9.42 15.62 19.23
C GLN A 65 -8.42 15.61 20.39
N SER A 66 -7.87 14.44 20.72
CA SER A 66 -6.82 14.28 21.72
C SER A 66 -5.59 15.14 21.42
N GLN A 67 -5.10 15.15 20.17
CA GLN A 67 -3.98 16.02 19.77
C GLN A 67 -4.27 17.50 19.99
N LYS A 68 -5.51 17.94 19.73
CA LYS A 68 -5.95 19.32 19.93
C LYS A 68 -6.19 19.67 21.40
N GLY A 69 -5.96 18.73 22.33
CA GLY A 69 -6.27 18.89 23.74
C GLY A 69 -7.78 18.94 24.02
N LEU A 70 -8.60 18.53 23.06
CA LEU A 70 -10.06 18.50 23.19
C LEU A 70 -10.48 17.18 23.83
N LYS A 71 -11.30 17.27 24.88
CA LYS A 71 -11.83 16.09 25.57
C LYS A 71 -12.87 15.41 24.66
N ASP A 72 -12.60 14.19 24.26
CA ASP A 72 -13.57 13.32 23.57
C ASP A 72 -14.09 12.27 24.55
N ARG A 73 -15.41 12.19 24.73
CA ARG A 73 -16.04 11.25 25.67
C ARG A 73 -15.77 9.79 25.30
N ARG A 74 -15.46 9.52 24.03
CA ARG A 74 -15.12 8.18 23.53
C ARG A 74 -13.68 7.78 23.81
N TYR A 75 -12.81 8.68 24.25
CA TYR A 75 -11.37 8.44 24.42
C TYR A 75 -11.04 7.20 25.24
N PHE A 76 -11.79 6.92 26.30
CA PHE A 76 -11.58 5.74 27.15
C PHE A 76 -12.27 4.46 26.62
N SER A 77 -13.13 4.60 25.60
CA SER A 77 -13.85 3.49 24.99
C SER A 77 -13.13 2.89 23.78
N VAL A 78 -12.14 3.59 23.21
CA VAL A 78 -11.47 3.13 21.99
C VAL A 78 -10.69 1.82 22.20
N PRO A 79 -10.79 0.83 21.30
CA PRO A 79 -10.11 -0.46 21.42
C PRO A 79 -8.64 -0.42 20.97
N VAL A 80 -7.94 0.69 21.24
CA VAL A 80 -6.52 0.87 20.88
C VAL A 80 -5.77 1.47 22.06
N ARG A 81 -4.50 1.09 22.21
CA ARG A 81 -3.64 1.67 23.25
C ARG A 81 -3.37 3.15 22.97
N GLU A 82 -3.11 3.90 24.03
CA GLU A 82 -2.84 5.34 23.96
C GLU A 82 -1.67 5.68 23.01
N GLU A 83 -0.60 4.88 22.99
CA GLU A 83 0.53 5.10 22.09
C GLU A 83 0.11 4.93 20.62
N LYS A 84 -0.78 3.97 20.36
CA LYS A 84 -1.30 3.75 19.00
C LYS A 84 -2.19 4.91 18.58
N LEU A 85 -3.06 5.39 19.47
CA LEU A 85 -3.92 6.54 19.23
C LEU A 85 -3.10 7.82 18.96
N ALA A 86 -2.05 8.07 19.75
CA ALA A 86 -1.10 9.15 19.53
C ALA A 86 -0.39 9.04 18.17
N SER A 87 -0.01 7.82 17.75
CA SER A 87 0.61 7.60 16.44
C SER A 87 -0.35 7.82 15.26
N MET A 88 -1.66 7.63 15.45
CA MET A 88 -2.65 7.81 14.37
C MET A 88 -2.80 9.27 13.93
N VAL A 89 -2.44 10.21 14.81
CA VAL A 89 -2.36 11.64 14.51
C VAL A 89 -1.32 11.92 13.41
N THR A 90 -0.13 11.36 13.54
CA THR A 90 0.99 11.59 12.62
C THR A 90 1.04 10.58 11.48
N SER A 91 0.44 9.42 11.68
CA SER A 91 0.38 8.30 10.74
C SER A 91 -1.02 7.68 10.67
N PRO A 92 -2.03 8.43 10.21
CA PRO A 92 -3.38 7.89 10.10
C PRO A 92 -3.43 6.78 9.04
N LEU A 93 -4.46 5.94 9.11
CA LEU A 93 -4.69 4.92 8.08
C LEU A 93 -4.88 5.60 6.72
N ALA A 94 -4.03 5.23 5.76
CA ALA A 94 -3.84 5.97 4.52
C ALA A 94 -5.12 6.13 3.67
N TYR A 95 -6.04 5.16 3.75
CA TYR A 95 -7.29 5.19 2.99
C TYR A 95 -8.36 6.10 3.63
N MET A 96 -8.29 6.37 4.93
CA MET A 96 -9.22 7.29 5.62
C MET A 96 -9.02 8.75 5.21
N ASN A 97 -7.84 9.06 4.67
CA ASN A 97 -7.47 10.39 4.18
C ASN A 97 -7.33 10.44 2.66
N ALA A 98 -7.68 9.35 1.97
CA ALA A 98 -7.70 9.37 0.52
C ALA A 98 -8.80 10.35 0.09
N PRO A 99 -8.50 11.34 -0.75
CA PRO A 99 -9.52 12.26 -1.20
C PRO A 99 -10.54 11.49 -2.05
N GLU A 100 -11.82 11.76 -1.85
CA GLU A 100 -12.91 11.13 -2.63
C GLU A 100 -12.78 11.41 -4.13
N ARG A 101 -12.08 12.50 -4.48
CA ARG A 101 -11.72 12.87 -5.85
C ARG A 101 -10.22 13.10 -5.94
N VAL A 102 -9.59 12.54 -6.95
CA VAL A 102 -8.15 12.75 -7.22
C VAL A 102 -7.94 14.00 -8.07
N GLU A 103 -8.92 14.33 -8.90
CA GLU A 103 -8.92 15.52 -9.73
C GLU A 103 -9.43 16.75 -8.95
N PRO A 104 -8.85 17.94 -9.18
CA PRO A 104 -9.33 19.18 -8.60
C PRO A 104 -10.74 19.55 -9.09
N ALA A 105 -11.37 20.54 -8.44
CA ALA A 105 -12.69 21.04 -8.85
C ALA A 105 -12.71 21.53 -10.31
N GLN A 106 -13.92 21.66 -10.88
CA GLN A 106 -14.13 22.03 -12.28
C GLN A 106 -13.30 23.26 -12.69
N GLY A 107 -12.60 23.16 -13.82
CA GLY A 107 -11.77 24.23 -14.40
C GLY A 107 -10.26 24.13 -14.14
N ALA A 108 -9.83 23.29 -13.19
CA ALA A 108 -8.40 23.08 -12.92
C ALA A 108 -7.75 22.04 -13.84
N VAL A 109 -6.42 22.12 -13.97
CA VAL A 109 -5.62 21.27 -14.86
C VAL A 109 -5.71 19.80 -14.44
N PRO A 110 -6.12 18.88 -15.34
CA PRO A 110 -6.26 17.47 -15.01
C PRO A 110 -4.92 16.89 -14.57
N ARG A 111 -4.91 16.21 -13.43
CA ARG A 111 -3.71 15.62 -12.83
C ARG A 111 -3.31 14.33 -13.52
N VAL A 112 -4.25 13.43 -13.76
CA VAL A 112 -4.00 12.08 -14.24
C VAL A 112 -4.56 11.90 -15.66
N SER A 113 -3.81 11.22 -16.53
CA SER A 113 -4.36 10.81 -17.83
C SER A 113 -5.09 9.47 -17.74
N PHE A 114 -6.20 9.32 -18.45
CA PHE A 114 -7.03 8.10 -18.42
C PHE A 114 -6.24 6.84 -18.81
N GLU A 115 -5.42 6.94 -19.86
CA GLU A 115 -4.53 5.86 -20.32
C GLU A 115 -3.53 5.45 -19.22
N ARG A 116 -2.87 6.43 -18.59
CA ARG A 116 -1.85 6.17 -17.57
C ARG A 116 -2.45 5.72 -16.25
N LEU A 117 -3.70 6.12 -15.94
CA LEU A 117 -4.47 5.55 -14.84
C LEU A 117 -4.67 4.05 -15.04
N ALA A 118 -5.04 3.60 -16.25
CA ALA A 118 -5.20 2.19 -16.54
C ALA A 118 -3.90 1.40 -16.32
N ALA A 119 -2.79 1.91 -16.84
CA ALA A 119 -1.47 1.32 -16.66
C ALA A 119 -1.09 1.25 -15.17
N PHE A 120 -1.30 2.34 -14.43
CA PHE A 120 -1.02 2.41 -13.00
C PHE A 120 -1.89 1.45 -12.18
N LEU A 121 -3.20 1.37 -12.44
CA LEU A 121 -4.08 0.44 -11.73
C LEU A 121 -3.71 -1.02 -12.01
N LYS A 122 -3.28 -1.34 -13.23
CA LYS A 122 -2.80 -2.68 -13.59
C LYS A 122 -1.45 -3.01 -12.96
N ARG A 123 -0.54 -2.04 -12.91
CA ARG A 123 0.83 -2.19 -12.38
C ARG A 123 1.21 -0.93 -11.59
N PRO A 124 0.82 -0.84 -10.31
CA PRO A 124 1.13 0.34 -9.50
C PRO A 124 2.63 0.55 -9.39
N SER A 125 3.07 1.81 -9.49
CA SER A 125 4.45 2.21 -9.21
C SER A 125 4.59 2.70 -7.78
N HIS A 126 5.78 2.54 -7.20
CA HIS A 126 6.12 3.06 -5.89
C HIS A 126 6.04 4.60 -5.87
N LEU A 127 5.65 5.17 -4.72
CA LEU A 127 5.52 6.62 -4.54
C LEU A 127 6.59 7.23 -3.61
N SER A 128 7.49 6.41 -3.02
CA SER A 128 8.68 6.87 -2.32
C SER A 128 9.75 5.78 -2.20
N ALA A 129 10.99 6.12 -2.55
CA ALA A 129 12.17 5.30 -2.23
C ALA A 129 12.79 5.65 -0.87
N GLN A 130 12.45 6.82 -0.28
CA GLN A 130 13.08 7.34 0.94
C GLN A 130 12.70 6.60 2.22
N ASP A 131 11.49 6.02 2.28
CA ASP A 131 10.97 5.40 3.50
C ASP A 131 11.30 3.90 3.62
N GLY A 132 12.06 3.33 2.68
CA GLY A 132 12.34 1.88 2.62
C GLY A 132 11.09 0.96 2.60
N SER A 133 9.87 1.49 2.52
CA SER A 133 8.67 0.72 2.89
C SER A 133 7.34 1.32 2.41
N ARG A 134 7.31 2.00 1.28
CA ARG A 134 6.02 2.29 0.62
C ARG A 134 5.99 1.70 -0.78
N ALA A 135 6.07 0.36 -0.79
CA ALA A 135 5.34 -0.44 -1.75
C ALA A 135 3.97 0.20 -2.02
N PRO A 136 3.44 0.17 -3.25
CA PRO A 136 2.09 0.62 -3.49
C PRO A 136 1.17 -0.13 -2.54
N ARG A 137 0.58 0.61 -1.58
CA ARG A 137 -0.42 0.09 -0.63
C ARG A 137 -1.75 -0.22 -1.30
N MET A 138 -1.76 -0.22 -2.63
CA MET A 138 -2.90 -0.45 -3.49
C MET A 138 -2.74 -1.81 -4.14
N MET A 139 -3.79 -2.64 -4.07
CA MET A 139 -3.86 -3.85 -4.86
C MET A 139 -3.87 -3.50 -6.35
N ALA A 140 -3.07 -4.22 -7.14
CA ALA A 140 -3.14 -4.11 -8.59
C ALA A 140 -4.42 -4.76 -9.14
N TYR A 141 -4.78 -4.36 -10.34
CA TYR A 141 -5.88 -4.90 -11.11
C TYR A 141 -5.35 -5.45 -12.45
N PRO A 142 -4.57 -6.55 -12.49
CA PRO A 142 -3.98 -7.05 -13.73
C PRO A 142 -5.03 -7.35 -14.82
N SER A 143 -6.20 -7.83 -14.39
CA SER A 143 -7.35 -8.14 -15.26
C SER A 143 -8.37 -6.99 -15.34
N LEU A 144 -7.93 -5.74 -15.14
CA LEU A 144 -8.82 -4.56 -15.18
C LEU A 144 -9.54 -4.46 -16.53
N GLN A 145 -10.86 -4.63 -16.47
CA GLN A 145 -11.73 -4.52 -17.64
C GLN A 145 -12.01 -3.04 -17.98
N PRO A 146 -12.22 -2.70 -19.27
CA PRO A 146 -12.53 -1.33 -19.68
C PRO A 146 -13.72 -0.69 -18.94
N LYS A 147 -14.80 -1.48 -18.70
CA LYS A 147 -15.97 -1.00 -17.93
C LYS A 147 -15.60 -0.63 -16.49
N ALA A 148 -14.76 -1.43 -15.84
CA ALA A 148 -14.31 -1.16 -14.47
C ALA A 148 -13.39 0.06 -14.42
N LEU A 149 -12.49 0.22 -15.41
CA LEU A 149 -11.67 1.42 -15.55
C LEU A 149 -12.52 2.68 -15.69
N LYS A 150 -13.57 2.66 -16.53
CA LYS A 150 -14.50 3.80 -16.68
C LYS A 150 -15.20 4.15 -15.36
N ALA A 151 -15.65 3.15 -14.61
CA ALA A 151 -16.26 3.36 -13.29
C ALA A 151 -15.28 3.98 -12.29
N VAL A 152 -14.05 3.47 -12.22
CA VAL A 152 -12.99 4.03 -11.36
C VAL A 152 -12.65 5.46 -11.78
N ALA A 153 -12.46 5.72 -13.08
CA ALA A 153 -12.18 7.06 -13.58
C ALA A 153 -13.30 8.05 -13.23
N HIS A 154 -14.57 7.64 -13.36
CA HIS A 154 -15.71 8.46 -12.98
C HIS A 154 -15.69 8.79 -11.47
N LEU A 155 -15.47 7.78 -10.61
CA LEU A 155 -15.36 7.98 -9.16
C LEU A 155 -14.23 8.96 -8.81
N LEU A 156 -13.06 8.82 -9.46
CA LEU A 156 -11.90 9.67 -9.20
C LEU A 156 -11.98 11.06 -9.87
N GLY A 157 -13.00 11.32 -10.68
CA GLY A 157 -13.17 12.55 -11.46
C GLY A 157 -12.24 12.67 -12.67
N VAL A 158 -11.57 11.59 -13.08
CA VAL A 158 -10.57 11.56 -14.16
C VAL A 158 -11.26 11.74 -15.51
N ARG A 159 -10.83 12.76 -16.26
CA ARG A 159 -11.41 13.11 -17.56
C ARG A 159 -11.18 11.99 -18.58
N GLN A 160 -12.27 11.50 -19.17
CA GLN A 160 -12.21 10.53 -20.26
C GLN A 160 -12.01 11.28 -21.59
N PRO A 161 -11.03 10.89 -22.42
CA PRO A 161 -10.88 11.47 -23.74
C PRO A 161 -12.03 11.01 -24.65
N ALA A 162 -12.46 11.88 -25.57
CA ALA A 162 -13.48 11.52 -26.58
C ALA A 162 -12.97 10.41 -27.52
N ARG A 163 -11.65 10.37 -27.76
CA ARG A 163 -10.96 9.32 -28.50
C ARG A 163 -9.67 8.97 -27.78
N GLU A 164 -9.46 7.68 -27.51
CA GLU A 164 -8.17 7.18 -27.03
C GLU A 164 -7.17 7.21 -28.19
N SER A 165 -6.11 7.99 -28.05
CA SER A 165 -4.92 7.89 -28.87
C SER A 165 -3.73 7.56 -27.98
N ALA A 166 -2.98 6.53 -28.34
CA ALA A 166 -1.70 6.28 -27.71
C ALA A 166 -0.79 7.51 -27.95
N PRO A 167 -0.03 7.97 -26.94
CA PRO A 167 0.95 9.03 -27.13
C PRO A 167 1.91 8.64 -28.25
N ALA A 168 2.18 9.57 -29.17
CA ALA A 168 3.20 9.36 -30.19
C ALA A 168 4.55 9.06 -29.50
N LYS A 169 5.30 8.10 -30.03
CA LYS A 169 6.66 7.83 -29.57
C LYS A 169 7.55 9.05 -29.82
N LEU A 170 8.62 9.19 -29.03
CA LEU A 170 9.62 10.22 -29.26
C LEU A 170 10.41 9.87 -30.53
N THR A 171 10.61 10.86 -31.40
CA THR A 171 11.66 10.79 -32.43
C THR A 171 13.04 10.80 -31.78
N VAL A 172 14.09 10.44 -32.53
CA VAL A 172 15.48 10.45 -32.01
C VAL A 172 15.89 11.84 -31.50
N ALA A 173 15.51 12.90 -32.21
CA ALA A 173 15.82 14.28 -31.80
C ALA A 173 15.06 14.68 -30.53
N GLU A 174 13.75 14.41 -30.48
CA GLU A 174 12.92 14.69 -29.30
C GLU A 174 13.38 13.89 -28.09
N ARG A 175 13.82 12.63 -28.26
CA ARG A 175 14.35 11.80 -27.19
C ARG A 175 15.61 12.43 -26.58
N ARG A 176 16.56 12.86 -27.41
CA ARG A 176 17.77 13.56 -26.93
C ARG A 176 17.43 14.83 -26.16
N GLN A 177 16.44 15.60 -26.63
CA GLN A 177 15.98 16.80 -25.94
C GLN A 177 15.33 16.47 -24.61
N ALA A 178 14.45 15.47 -24.57
CA ALA A 178 13.77 15.04 -23.35
C ALA A 178 14.77 14.49 -22.31
N ASP A 179 15.76 13.71 -22.73
CA ASP A 179 16.82 13.19 -21.87
C ASP A 179 17.68 14.34 -21.31
N THR A 180 17.99 15.35 -22.12
CA THR A 180 18.69 16.56 -21.66
C THR A 180 17.86 17.31 -20.62
N LEU A 181 16.56 17.49 -20.84
CA LEU A 181 15.67 18.14 -19.87
C LEU A 181 15.62 17.35 -18.55
N TRP A 182 15.43 16.03 -18.63
CA TRP A 182 15.38 15.16 -17.47
C TRP A 182 16.68 15.23 -16.65
N THR A 183 17.83 15.03 -17.31
CA THR A 183 19.15 15.00 -16.65
C THR A 183 19.51 16.34 -16.02
N THR A 184 19.24 17.45 -16.71
CA THR A 184 19.64 18.79 -16.23
C THR A 184 18.68 19.41 -15.22
N ARG A 185 17.38 19.07 -15.26
CA ARG A 185 16.34 19.75 -14.46
C ARG A 185 15.69 18.88 -13.39
N CYS A 186 15.67 17.57 -13.55
CA CYS A 186 14.80 16.69 -12.74
C CYS A 186 15.56 15.55 -12.04
N PHE A 187 16.60 14.99 -12.67
CA PHE A 187 17.26 13.76 -12.24
C PHE A 187 17.86 13.84 -10.84
N SER A 188 18.44 14.98 -10.44
CA SER A 188 19.06 15.15 -9.13
C SER A 188 18.11 14.93 -7.96
N CYS A 189 16.81 15.18 -8.16
CA CYS A 189 15.78 14.98 -7.14
C CYS A 189 15.03 13.67 -7.33
N HIS A 190 14.73 13.30 -8.58
CA HIS A 190 13.83 12.20 -8.91
C HIS A 190 14.53 10.89 -9.31
N GLY A 191 15.85 10.92 -9.52
CA GLY A 191 16.66 9.79 -9.96
C GLY A 191 17.82 9.48 -9.02
N GLY A 192 18.65 8.53 -9.43
CA GLY A 192 19.80 8.05 -8.67
C GLY A 192 19.45 7.06 -7.54
N PRO A 193 20.46 6.61 -6.79
CA PRO A 193 20.30 5.56 -5.77
C PRO A 193 19.56 6.03 -4.51
N ARG A 194 19.49 7.34 -4.25
CA ARG A 194 18.83 7.95 -3.09
C ARG A 194 18.08 9.21 -3.50
N PRO A 195 16.96 9.09 -4.24
CA PRO A 195 16.22 10.26 -4.71
C PRO A 195 15.63 11.04 -3.53
N VAL A 196 15.67 12.37 -3.61
CA VAL A 196 15.07 13.27 -2.62
C VAL A 196 13.56 13.37 -2.80
N ALA A 197 13.08 13.20 -4.03
CA ALA A 197 11.67 13.16 -4.33
C ALA A 197 11.13 11.73 -4.18
N GLY A 198 9.93 11.60 -3.63
CA GLY A 198 9.29 10.27 -3.55
C GLY A 198 8.95 9.64 -4.90
N ARG A 199 8.87 10.43 -5.98
CA ARG A 199 8.40 9.95 -7.29
C ARG A 199 9.56 9.81 -8.27
N SER A 200 9.81 8.59 -8.76
CA SER A 200 10.75 8.36 -9.86
C SER A 200 10.17 8.79 -11.20
N GLY A 201 11.00 8.81 -12.26
CA GLY A 201 10.52 9.03 -13.64
C GLY A 201 9.40 8.07 -14.06
N VAL A 202 9.45 6.81 -13.61
CA VAL A 202 8.38 5.81 -13.83
C VAL A 202 7.07 6.25 -13.18
N ALA A 203 7.13 6.75 -11.94
CA ALA A 203 5.94 7.22 -11.20
C ALA A 203 5.39 8.54 -11.75
N LEU A 204 6.26 9.41 -12.29
CA LEU A 204 5.86 10.67 -12.93
C LEU A 204 5.07 10.44 -14.22
N GLY A 205 5.22 9.28 -14.87
CA GLY A 205 4.46 8.89 -16.05
C GLY A 205 2.94 8.75 -15.83
N LEU A 206 2.45 8.86 -14.59
CA LEU A 206 1.02 8.92 -14.28
C LEU A 206 0.39 10.27 -14.63
N TYR A 207 1.16 11.35 -14.57
CA TYR A 207 0.62 12.71 -14.59
C TYR A 207 0.58 13.30 -16.01
N THR A 208 -0.38 14.18 -16.28
CA THR A 208 -0.49 14.88 -17.56
C THR A 208 0.65 15.88 -17.75
N ALA A 209 0.93 16.26 -19.00
CA ALA A 209 1.93 17.27 -19.32
C ALA A 209 1.59 18.63 -18.68
N GLU A 210 0.32 19.03 -18.73
CA GLU A 210 -0.15 20.28 -18.17
C GLU A 210 0.04 20.31 -16.65
N TRP A 211 -0.26 19.19 -15.97
CA TRP A 211 -0.04 19.10 -14.53
C TRP A 211 1.44 19.11 -14.18
N LEU A 212 2.28 18.39 -14.93
CA LEU A 212 3.74 18.41 -14.73
C LEU A 212 4.30 19.83 -14.83
N ARG A 213 3.88 20.58 -15.85
CA ARG A 213 4.26 21.98 -16.06
C ARG A 213 3.89 22.84 -14.85
N ASP A 214 2.64 22.77 -14.42
CA ASP A 214 2.12 23.64 -13.36
C ASP A 214 2.66 23.24 -11.97
N TYR A 215 2.87 21.93 -11.72
CA TYR A 215 3.49 21.42 -10.51
C TYR A 215 4.97 21.81 -10.40
N ALA A 216 5.72 21.66 -11.49
CA ALA A 216 7.12 22.07 -11.54
C ALA A 216 7.26 23.60 -11.40
N GLY A 217 6.34 24.37 -11.99
CA GLY A 217 6.25 25.82 -11.86
C GLY A 217 5.70 26.33 -10.52
N GLY A 218 5.37 25.44 -9.57
CA GLY A 218 4.87 25.84 -8.24
C GLY A 218 3.45 26.42 -8.22
N LYS A 219 2.67 26.21 -9.29
CA LYS A 219 1.30 26.73 -9.43
C LYS A 219 0.24 25.79 -8.83
N VAL A 220 0.57 24.52 -8.63
CA VAL A 220 -0.32 23.54 -8.01
C VAL A 220 -0.13 23.56 -6.49
N LEU A 221 -1.18 23.94 -5.77
CA LEU A 221 -1.20 23.93 -4.30
C LEU A 221 -1.47 22.51 -3.78
N SER A 222 -0.55 21.98 -2.96
CA SER A 222 -0.83 20.80 -2.14
C SER A 222 -1.47 21.27 -0.83
N PRO A 223 -2.71 20.86 -0.51
CA PRO A 223 -3.44 21.42 0.63
C PRO A 223 -2.87 21.06 2.01
N ARG A 224 -1.82 20.22 2.10
CA ARG A 224 -1.39 19.64 3.38
C ARG A 224 0.11 19.74 3.70
N GLN A 225 0.98 20.25 2.82
CA GLN A 225 2.42 20.36 3.11
C GLN A 225 3.08 21.57 2.44
N ALA A 226 4.04 22.18 3.15
CA ALA A 226 4.96 23.14 2.56
C ALA A 226 5.70 22.47 1.40
N ARG A 227 5.70 23.13 0.23
CA ARG A 227 6.36 22.62 -0.97
C ARG A 227 7.87 22.55 -0.74
N THR A 228 8.45 21.36 -0.87
CA THR A 228 9.90 21.13 -0.78
C THR A 228 10.59 21.06 -2.14
N MET A 229 9.83 20.81 -3.22
CA MET A 229 10.36 20.82 -4.58
C MET A 229 10.73 22.26 -4.98
N PRO A 230 11.89 22.52 -5.61
CA PRO A 230 12.23 23.85 -6.14
C PRO A 230 11.34 24.21 -7.35
N VAL A 231 11.17 25.51 -7.63
CA VAL A 231 10.48 25.94 -8.85
C VAL A 231 11.38 25.63 -10.05
N VAL A 232 10.86 24.79 -10.95
CA VAL A 232 11.51 24.41 -12.20
C VAL A 232 10.54 24.79 -13.32
N PRO A 233 10.67 25.98 -13.93
CA PRO A 233 9.78 26.40 -14.99
C PRO A 233 9.96 25.47 -16.20
N LEU A 234 8.85 25.00 -16.74
CA LEU A 234 8.79 24.21 -17.96
C LEU A 234 7.86 24.92 -18.95
N SER A 235 8.24 24.95 -20.22
CA SER A 235 7.30 25.27 -21.30
C SER A 235 6.28 24.14 -21.49
N THR A 236 5.22 24.40 -22.25
CA THR A 236 4.23 23.36 -22.56
C THR A 236 4.85 22.25 -23.41
N GLU A 237 5.75 22.61 -24.33
CA GLU A 237 6.47 21.72 -25.22
C GLU A 237 7.44 20.82 -24.44
N GLU A 238 8.19 21.40 -23.50
CA GLU A 238 9.09 20.66 -22.60
C GLU A 238 8.31 19.68 -21.72
N ALA A 239 7.18 20.11 -21.16
CA ALA A 239 6.34 19.23 -20.36
C ALA A 239 5.73 18.07 -21.17
N ARG A 240 5.38 18.30 -22.44
CA ARG A 240 4.93 17.25 -23.37
C ARG A 240 6.04 16.27 -23.74
N LEU A 241 7.28 16.74 -23.89
CA LEU A 241 8.46 15.88 -24.09
C LEU A 241 8.70 15.00 -22.87
N LEU A 242 8.71 15.59 -21.67
CA LEU A 242 8.87 14.85 -20.42
C LEU A 242 7.74 13.84 -20.19
N TYR A 243 6.49 14.21 -20.47
CA TYR A 243 5.33 13.29 -20.40
C TYR A 243 5.55 12.04 -21.26
N ARG A 244 5.97 12.22 -22.52
CA ARG A 244 6.28 11.10 -23.42
C ARG A 244 7.48 10.29 -22.95
N LEU A 245 8.55 10.95 -22.49
CA LEU A 245 9.74 10.29 -21.95
C LEU A 245 9.40 9.41 -20.76
N PHE A 246 8.68 9.92 -19.76
CA PHE A 246 8.26 9.14 -18.60
C PHE A 246 7.38 7.95 -18.99
N GLY A 247 6.56 8.12 -20.03
CA GLY A 247 5.81 7.04 -20.64
C GLY A 247 6.69 5.93 -21.24
N GLU A 248 7.75 6.28 -21.95
CA GLU A 248 8.73 5.33 -22.49
C GLU A 248 9.55 4.67 -21.38
N MET A 249 10.03 5.43 -20.39
CA MET A 249 10.75 4.92 -19.21
C MET A 249 9.91 3.89 -18.45
N ARG A 250 8.63 4.16 -18.26
CA ARG A 250 7.71 3.22 -17.64
C ARG A 250 7.57 1.93 -18.45
N ALA A 251 7.36 2.05 -19.76
CA ALA A 251 7.23 0.89 -20.64
C ALA A 251 8.52 0.04 -20.69
N GLU A 252 9.68 0.69 -20.59
CA GLU A 252 10.99 0.04 -20.48
C GLU A 252 11.14 -0.70 -19.16
N ALA A 253 10.87 -0.05 -18.03
CA ALA A 253 10.88 -0.68 -16.71
C ALA A 253 9.89 -1.86 -16.62
N GLU A 254 8.71 -1.73 -17.24
CA GLU A 254 7.72 -2.80 -17.33
C GLU A 254 8.29 -4.04 -18.05
N ARG A 255 8.97 -3.85 -19.20
CA ARG A 255 9.59 -4.92 -19.99
C ARG A 255 10.78 -5.56 -19.27
N GLU A 256 11.65 -4.74 -18.67
CA GLU A 256 12.82 -5.23 -17.95
C GLU A 256 12.40 -6.09 -16.75
N LEU A 257 11.45 -5.61 -15.96
CA LEU A 257 10.91 -6.35 -14.82
C LEU A 257 10.32 -7.68 -15.26
N ASP A 258 9.48 -7.69 -16.30
CA ASP A 258 8.87 -8.93 -16.78
C ASP A 258 9.91 -9.91 -17.32
N ALA A 259 10.94 -9.42 -18.01
CA ALA A 259 12.05 -10.25 -18.48
C ALA A 259 12.86 -10.84 -17.31
N ARG A 260 13.14 -10.06 -16.26
CA ARG A 260 13.83 -10.55 -15.05
C ARG A 260 12.98 -11.58 -14.31
N VAL A 261 11.68 -11.32 -14.14
CA VAL A 261 10.74 -12.28 -13.53
C VAL A 261 10.68 -13.58 -14.33
N SER A 262 10.67 -13.53 -15.66
CA SER A 262 10.64 -14.74 -16.51
C SER A 262 11.90 -15.61 -16.44
N ARG A 263 13.01 -15.06 -15.92
CA ARG A 263 14.27 -15.80 -15.74
C ARG A 263 14.39 -16.45 -14.37
N LEU A 264 13.47 -16.15 -13.44
CA LEU A 264 13.47 -16.78 -12.13
C LEU A 264 13.13 -18.27 -12.29
N LYS A 265 13.98 -19.12 -11.73
CA LYS A 265 13.81 -20.57 -11.69
C LYS A 265 14.20 -21.09 -10.32
N LEU A 266 13.34 -21.93 -9.74
CA LEU A 266 13.53 -22.41 -8.37
C LEU A 266 14.78 -23.29 -8.26
N GLU A 267 15.10 -24.06 -9.29
CA GLU A 267 16.23 -24.99 -9.34
C GLU A 267 17.57 -24.25 -9.35
N GLU A 268 17.59 -23.02 -9.86
CA GLU A 268 18.77 -22.16 -9.90
C GLU A 268 18.88 -21.27 -8.65
N ALA A 269 17.92 -21.35 -7.71
CA ALA A 269 17.92 -20.55 -6.50
C ALA A 269 19.05 -20.96 -5.54
N ALA A 270 19.76 -19.97 -4.98
CA ALA A 270 20.77 -20.22 -3.96
C ALA A 270 20.11 -20.66 -2.64
N VAL A 271 20.09 -21.96 -2.35
CA VAL A 271 19.39 -22.54 -1.19
C VAL A 271 20.35 -23.03 -0.11
N PRO A 272 19.99 -22.91 1.20
CA PRO A 272 20.78 -23.48 2.28
C PRO A 272 20.85 -25.01 2.16
N ARG A 273 21.83 -25.66 2.80
CA ARG A 273 21.97 -27.13 2.73
C ARG A 273 20.78 -27.88 3.36
N ALA A 274 20.21 -27.33 4.43
CA ALA A 274 19.09 -27.93 5.15
C ALA A 274 18.13 -26.84 5.64
N LEU A 275 16.89 -27.24 5.94
CA LEU A 275 15.92 -26.36 6.60
C LEU A 275 16.29 -26.13 8.07
N PRO A 276 16.21 -24.89 8.58
CA PRO A 276 16.30 -24.64 10.00
C PRO A 276 15.15 -25.35 10.75
N PRO A 277 15.41 -25.99 11.91
CA PRO A 277 14.38 -26.75 12.64
C PRO A 277 13.13 -25.93 13.00
N ALA A 278 13.31 -24.65 13.33
CA ALA A 278 12.21 -23.76 13.70
C ALA A 278 11.37 -23.26 12.51
N LEU A 279 11.82 -23.47 11.27
CA LEU A 279 11.16 -22.91 10.09
C LEU A 279 9.75 -23.46 9.89
N LEU A 280 9.55 -24.77 10.06
CA LEU A 280 8.25 -25.38 9.77
C LEU A 280 7.18 -24.80 10.70
N GLY A 281 7.45 -24.74 12.01
CA GLY A 281 6.55 -24.08 12.95
C GLY A 281 6.29 -22.61 12.63
N TYR A 282 7.32 -21.91 12.12
CA TYR A 282 7.18 -20.51 11.67
C TYR A 282 6.29 -20.37 10.41
N LEU A 283 6.57 -21.12 9.35
CA LEU A 283 5.84 -21.05 8.06
C LEU A 283 4.37 -21.44 8.21
N TRP A 284 4.10 -22.47 8.99
CA TRP A 284 2.74 -22.98 9.23
C TRP A 284 1.99 -22.23 10.34
N GLY A 285 2.65 -21.29 11.02
CA GLY A 285 2.07 -20.50 12.11
C GLY A 285 2.16 -18.99 11.86
N PRO A 286 3.08 -18.27 12.53
CA PRO A 286 3.11 -16.81 12.54
C PRO A 286 3.53 -16.15 11.21
N PHE A 287 4.11 -16.89 10.25
CA PHE A 287 4.69 -16.33 9.03
C PHE A 287 3.79 -15.33 8.31
N PHE A 288 2.51 -15.65 8.07
CA PHE A 288 1.63 -14.75 7.32
C PHE A 288 1.31 -13.45 8.05
N ARG A 289 1.39 -13.46 9.38
CA ARG A 289 1.22 -12.26 10.20
C ARG A 289 2.47 -11.39 10.10
N ASP A 290 3.64 -12.01 10.29
CA ASP A 290 4.93 -11.32 10.31
C ASP A 290 5.31 -10.79 8.93
N ALA A 291 4.95 -11.52 7.87
CA ALA A 291 5.04 -11.09 6.48
C ALA A 291 3.92 -10.10 6.07
N THR A 292 3.03 -9.71 6.99
CA THR A 292 1.89 -8.79 6.79
C THR A 292 0.82 -9.23 5.80
N CYS A 293 0.86 -10.48 5.32
CA CYS A 293 -0.09 -11.05 4.35
C CYS A 293 -1.54 -11.05 4.86
N VAL A 294 -1.75 -11.22 6.17
CA VAL A 294 -3.08 -11.25 6.80
C VAL A 294 -3.89 -9.97 6.57
N HIS A 295 -3.25 -8.82 6.35
CA HIS A 295 -3.95 -7.54 6.18
C HIS A 295 -4.82 -7.46 4.94
N CYS A 296 -4.51 -8.25 3.90
CA CYS A 296 -5.35 -8.37 2.73
C CYS A 296 -6.06 -9.73 2.70
N HIS A 297 -5.33 -10.81 2.98
CA HIS A 297 -5.81 -12.18 2.79
C HIS A 297 -6.72 -12.69 3.91
N ALA A 298 -6.83 -11.99 5.04
CA ALA A 298 -7.92 -12.20 5.98
C ALA A 298 -9.08 -11.24 5.66
N THR A 299 -8.82 -9.94 5.59
CA THR A 299 -9.89 -8.93 5.65
C THR A 299 -10.58 -8.60 4.32
N SER A 300 -9.93 -8.78 3.17
CA SER A 300 -10.50 -8.41 1.88
C SER A 300 -11.13 -9.62 1.19
N PRO A 301 -12.43 -9.60 0.86
CA PRO A 301 -13.10 -10.71 0.18
C PRO A 301 -12.41 -11.15 -1.12
N ARG A 302 -11.76 -10.20 -1.81
CA ARG A 302 -11.04 -10.45 -3.06
C ARG A 302 -9.70 -11.16 -2.85
N ALA A 303 -8.93 -10.75 -1.84
CA ALA A 303 -7.65 -11.39 -1.56
C ALA A 303 -7.86 -12.73 -0.85
N ALA A 304 -8.83 -12.80 0.07
CA ALA A 304 -9.23 -14.01 0.78
C ALA A 304 -9.76 -15.10 -0.16
N SER A 305 -10.47 -14.73 -1.25
CA SER A 305 -10.95 -15.70 -2.25
C SER A 305 -9.82 -16.29 -3.10
N ALA A 306 -8.73 -15.55 -3.29
CA ALA A 306 -7.54 -16.06 -3.97
C ALA A 306 -6.67 -16.92 -3.05
N PHE A 307 -6.50 -16.49 -1.79
CA PHE A 307 -5.68 -17.15 -0.80
C PHE A 307 -6.07 -16.70 0.62
N THR A 308 -6.22 -17.64 1.55
CA THR A 308 -6.42 -17.35 2.98
C THR A 308 -5.09 -17.46 3.70
N ALA A 309 -4.71 -16.43 4.44
CA ALA A 309 -3.39 -16.30 5.07
C ALA A 309 -3.28 -17.07 6.41
N ASP A 310 -3.47 -18.39 6.34
CA ASP A 310 -3.32 -19.34 7.45
C ASP A 310 -2.85 -20.72 6.94
N ALA A 311 -2.68 -21.67 7.86
CA ALA A 311 -2.19 -23.01 7.55
C ALA A 311 -3.12 -23.77 6.58
N GLU A 312 -4.44 -23.71 6.79
CA GLU A 312 -5.41 -24.41 5.94
C GLU A 312 -5.50 -23.78 4.55
N GLY A 313 -5.41 -22.44 4.48
CA GLY A 313 -5.29 -21.70 3.24
C GLY A 313 -4.00 -22.04 2.48
N LEU A 314 -2.87 -22.19 3.17
CA LEU A 314 -1.61 -22.66 2.58
C LEU A 314 -1.74 -24.09 2.04
N LYS A 315 -2.30 -25.03 2.82
CA LYS A 315 -2.62 -26.39 2.34
C LYS A 315 -3.49 -26.36 1.09
N ALA A 316 -4.57 -25.57 1.11
CA ALA A 316 -5.48 -25.43 -0.02
C ALA A 316 -4.83 -24.76 -1.24
N TYR A 317 -3.88 -23.85 -1.02
CA TYR A 317 -3.09 -23.23 -2.07
C TYR A 317 -2.14 -24.24 -2.71
N LEU A 318 -1.31 -24.92 -1.92
CA LEU A 318 -0.34 -25.92 -2.40
C LEU A 318 -1.01 -27.14 -3.06
N ARG A 319 -2.24 -27.46 -2.63
CA ARG A 319 -3.07 -28.44 -3.32
C ARG A 319 -3.53 -27.99 -4.69
N ARG A 320 -3.67 -26.70 -4.97
CA ARG A 320 -4.19 -26.16 -6.24
C ARG A 320 -3.10 -25.61 -7.15
N LYS A 321 -2.01 -25.10 -6.56
CA LYS A 321 -0.88 -24.41 -7.17
C LYS A 321 0.42 -25.04 -6.71
N SER A 322 1.52 -24.85 -7.44
CA SER A 322 2.82 -25.36 -7.01
C SER A 322 3.42 -24.49 -5.90
N GLY A 323 4.29 -25.07 -5.06
CA GLY A 323 5.11 -24.27 -4.15
C GLY A 323 6.11 -23.37 -4.89
N GLU A 324 6.45 -23.72 -6.13
CA GLU A 324 7.21 -22.86 -7.01
C GLU A 324 6.46 -21.55 -7.29
N GLU A 325 5.14 -21.58 -7.56
CA GLU A 325 4.35 -20.35 -7.71
C GLU A 325 4.39 -19.48 -6.44
N PHE A 326 4.38 -20.10 -5.26
CA PHE A 326 4.50 -19.41 -3.98
C PHE A 326 5.86 -18.73 -3.82
N TRP A 327 6.96 -19.48 -4.02
CA TRP A 327 8.31 -18.94 -3.96
C TRP A 327 8.54 -17.84 -5.02
N LEU A 328 8.10 -18.09 -6.26
CA LEU A 328 8.23 -17.15 -7.38
C LEU A 328 7.57 -15.80 -7.06
N ARG A 329 6.43 -15.81 -6.35
CA ARG A 329 5.76 -14.58 -5.91
C ARG A 329 6.61 -13.79 -4.90
N LEU A 330 7.27 -14.47 -3.96
CA LEU A 330 8.17 -13.84 -2.98
C LEU A 330 9.42 -13.26 -3.64
N GLU A 331 10.02 -13.98 -4.58
CA GLU A 331 11.16 -13.49 -5.37
C GLU A 331 10.79 -12.33 -6.28
N THR A 332 9.64 -12.44 -6.96
CA THR A 332 9.11 -11.37 -7.80
C THR A 332 8.97 -10.08 -6.99
N ARG A 333 8.57 -10.17 -5.71
CA ARG A 333 8.43 -8.97 -4.87
C ARG A 333 9.75 -8.24 -4.65
N ALA A 334 10.87 -8.96 -4.52
CA ALA A 334 12.18 -8.33 -4.42
C ALA A 334 12.53 -7.55 -5.71
N LEU A 335 12.27 -8.15 -6.87
CA LEU A 335 12.46 -7.48 -8.17
C LEU A 335 11.54 -6.26 -8.33
N GLU A 336 10.28 -6.38 -7.94
CA GLU A 336 9.32 -5.26 -7.97
C GLU A 336 9.80 -4.08 -7.11
N SER A 337 10.42 -4.38 -5.96
CA SER A 337 10.96 -3.37 -5.05
C SER A 337 12.12 -2.60 -5.69
N GLU A 338 13.05 -3.31 -6.34
CA GLU A 338 14.18 -2.72 -7.07
C GLU A 338 13.72 -1.79 -8.22
N HIS A 339 12.73 -2.20 -9.00
CA HIS A 339 12.24 -1.39 -10.14
C HIS A 339 11.22 -0.32 -9.73
N GLY A 340 10.72 -0.38 -8.50
CA GLY A 340 9.65 0.49 -8.01
C GLY A 340 8.33 0.30 -8.76
N LEU A 341 8.05 -0.92 -9.23
CA LEU A 341 6.90 -1.24 -10.09
C LEU A 341 6.42 -2.67 -9.85
N VAL A 342 5.11 -2.89 -9.89
CA VAL A 342 4.51 -4.23 -9.82
C VAL A 342 4.66 -5.00 -11.15
N ALA A 343 5.02 -6.28 -11.08
CA ALA A 343 5.19 -7.16 -12.23
C ALA A 343 3.84 -7.59 -12.83
N ALA A 344 3.80 -7.99 -14.10
CA ALA A 344 2.56 -8.44 -14.75
C ALA A 344 2.07 -9.81 -14.22
N ARG A 345 3.00 -10.66 -13.76
CA ARG A 345 2.81 -12.03 -13.25
C ARG A 345 3.67 -12.23 -11.99
N PRO A 346 3.38 -13.20 -11.10
CA PRO A 346 2.35 -14.25 -11.16
C PRO A 346 0.93 -13.86 -10.71
N GLY A 347 0.66 -12.58 -10.45
CA GLY A 347 -0.67 -12.11 -10.04
C GLY A 347 -0.76 -11.82 -8.54
N MET A 348 -1.59 -10.82 -8.23
CA MET A 348 -1.76 -10.06 -6.99
C MET A 348 -0.44 -9.56 -6.32
N PRO A 349 -0.18 -8.23 -6.33
CA PRO A 349 1.03 -7.68 -5.74
C PRO A 349 1.03 -7.88 -4.23
N MET A 350 2.22 -8.17 -3.69
CA MET A 350 2.46 -8.01 -2.27
C MET A 350 2.61 -6.51 -1.98
N ALA A 351 1.69 -5.98 -1.19
CA ALA A 351 1.71 -4.58 -0.76
C ALA A 351 2.69 -4.33 0.42
N GLY A 352 3.35 -5.39 0.91
CA GLY A 352 4.38 -5.32 1.94
C GLY A 352 5.79 -5.11 1.38
N VAL A 353 6.72 -4.80 2.28
CA VAL A 353 8.17 -4.87 2.00
C VAL A 353 8.55 -6.29 1.58
N GLU A 354 9.55 -6.40 0.70
CA GLU A 354 10.11 -7.69 0.33
C GLU A 354 10.68 -8.41 1.56
N LEU A 355 10.53 -9.74 1.57
CA LEU A 355 11.14 -10.56 2.61
C LEU A 355 12.68 -10.56 2.45
N PRO A 356 13.44 -10.64 3.56
CA PRO A 356 14.89 -10.80 3.53
C PRO A 356 15.31 -11.93 2.61
N SER A 357 16.44 -11.76 1.92
CA SER A 357 16.92 -12.73 0.92
C SER A 357 17.13 -14.12 1.52
N GLU A 358 17.62 -14.17 2.75
CA GLU A 358 17.88 -15.37 3.53
C GLU A 358 16.59 -16.15 3.77
N LEU A 359 15.52 -15.47 4.18
CA LEU A 359 14.22 -16.09 4.41
C LEU A 359 13.64 -16.65 3.10
N ARG A 360 13.76 -15.91 1.99
CA ARG A 360 13.27 -16.39 0.69
C ARG A 360 14.03 -17.62 0.19
N ARG A 361 15.36 -17.67 0.41
CA ARG A 361 16.21 -18.84 0.10
C ARG A 361 15.85 -20.05 0.97
N ILE A 362 15.53 -19.82 2.24
CA ILE A 362 15.05 -20.88 3.13
C ILE A 362 13.70 -21.43 2.66
N ILE A 363 12.77 -20.55 2.24
CA ILE A 363 11.49 -20.96 1.65
C ILE A 363 11.70 -21.74 0.35
N ALA A 364 12.64 -21.33 -0.51
CA ALA A 364 13.00 -22.06 -1.71
C ALA A 364 13.45 -23.50 -1.40
N ARG A 365 14.30 -23.69 -0.38
CA ARG A 365 14.67 -25.03 0.10
C ARG A 365 13.44 -25.82 0.53
N TRP A 366 12.51 -25.20 1.26
CA TRP A 366 11.31 -25.88 1.76
C TRP A 366 10.41 -26.34 0.62
N VAL A 367 10.31 -25.54 -0.45
CA VAL A 367 9.61 -25.92 -1.67
C VAL A 367 10.29 -27.12 -2.34
N LEU A 368 11.61 -27.08 -2.50
CA LEU A 368 12.39 -28.18 -3.09
C LEU A 368 12.29 -29.49 -2.26
N GLU A 369 12.04 -29.40 -0.95
CA GLU A 369 11.82 -30.55 -0.06
C GLU A 369 10.35 -31.05 -0.04
N GLY A 370 9.48 -30.53 -0.91
CA GLY A 370 8.09 -30.97 -1.04
C GLY A 370 7.09 -30.23 -0.14
N CYS A 371 7.46 -29.06 0.38
CA CYS A 371 6.60 -28.22 1.22
C CYS A 371 6.05 -28.96 2.45
N LYS A 372 6.96 -29.58 3.20
CA LYS A 372 6.61 -30.38 4.38
C LYS A 372 5.91 -29.56 5.46
N ASP A 373 4.93 -30.16 6.12
CA ASP A 373 4.37 -29.66 7.38
C ASP A 373 5.18 -30.14 8.61
N PRO A 374 4.86 -29.66 9.83
CA PRO A 374 5.55 -30.10 11.05
C PRO A 374 5.47 -31.62 11.29
N GLU A 375 4.46 -32.29 10.75
CA GLU A 375 4.26 -33.74 10.80
C GLU A 375 5.07 -34.49 9.72
N GLY A 376 5.71 -33.76 8.79
CA GLY A 376 6.53 -34.31 7.72
C GLY A 376 5.76 -34.68 6.45
N GLN A 377 4.46 -34.39 6.38
CA GLN A 377 3.65 -34.61 5.19
C GLN A 377 3.98 -33.57 4.11
N SER A 378 4.23 -34.04 2.89
CA SER A 378 4.49 -33.18 1.74
C SER A 378 3.19 -32.62 1.14
N TRP A 379 3.19 -31.33 0.86
CA TRP A 379 2.03 -30.61 0.30
C TRP A 379 2.25 -30.08 -1.11
N CYS A 380 3.51 -29.99 -1.56
CA CYS A 380 3.79 -29.55 -2.91
C CYS A 380 3.58 -30.68 -3.92
N ARG A 381 2.92 -30.34 -5.02
CA ARG A 381 2.89 -31.17 -6.22
C ARG A 381 4.28 -31.13 -6.85
N HIS A 382 4.82 -32.31 -7.18
CA HIS A 382 6.03 -32.45 -7.98
C HIS A 382 5.77 -32.10 -9.44
#